data_AF-E3HIA4-F1
#
_entry.id   AF-E3HIA4-F1
#
_cell.length_a   1.000
_cell.length_b   1.000
_cell.length_c   1.000
_cell.angle_alpha   90.00
_cell.angle_beta   90.00
_cell.angle_gamma   90.00
#
_symmetry.space_group_name_H-M   'P 1'
#
loop_
_entity.id
_entity.type
_entity.pdbx_description
1 polymer ?
#
loop_
_entity_poly.entity_id
_entity_poly.type
_entity_poly.pdbx_seq_one_letter_code
_entity_poly.pdbx_strand_id
1 'polypeptide(L)'
;MVKRRRLAGMIRNAWNACISEHYVYAEINSEAALQTLFCTYLFRDFGVHKKDKVWRLFVEPRLESEDGNSVVLPDVLVCNARRIVGAIELKYAPRVAAAWEKDMNTLAGLANRSGATGLKIGNKRYLGPTGKLIKEYEIAEDALFVWASVSAKELNYEEAPAGLKERQLLIAEAITSPDDSPRLQYRGSVGERWRRKCPPHASRDIAL
;
A
#
# COMPACT_ATOMS: atom_id res chain seq x y z
N MET A 1 -14.34 10.60 7.42
CA MET A 1 -14.68 9.78 6.23
C MET A 1 -14.08 10.28 4.90
N VAL A 2 -14.27 11.54 4.48
CA VAL A 2 -13.83 12.05 3.15
C VAL A 2 -12.33 11.85 2.84
N LYS A 3 -11.45 11.97 3.85
CA LYS A 3 -9.99 11.83 3.67
C LYS A 3 -9.54 10.39 3.36
N ARG A 4 -10.27 9.37 3.81
CA ARG A 4 -9.90 7.95 3.60
C ARG A 4 -10.29 7.47 2.21
N ARG A 5 -11.48 7.84 1.76
CA ARG A 5 -11.91 7.63 0.36
C ARG A 5 -10.91 8.24 -0.62
N ARG A 6 -10.37 9.42 -0.29
CA ARG A 6 -9.31 10.06 -1.09
C ARG A 6 -8.02 9.24 -1.11
N LEU A 7 -7.52 8.79 0.05
CA LEU A 7 -6.30 7.97 0.12
C LEU A 7 -6.48 6.64 -0.62
N ALA A 8 -7.61 5.95 -0.41
CA ALA A 8 -7.93 4.72 -1.15
C ALA A 8 -7.97 4.96 -2.67
N GLY A 9 -8.54 6.08 -3.12
CA GLY A 9 -8.51 6.48 -4.54
C GLY A 9 -7.10 6.65 -5.08
N MET A 10 -6.22 7.35 -4.34
CA MET A 10 -4.81 7.52 -4.71
C MET A 10 -4.06 6.19 -4.79
N ILE A 11 -4.27 5.29 -3.83
CA ILE A 11 -3.67 3.95 -3.84
C ILE A 11 -4.16 3.13 -5.04
N ARG A 12 -5.47 3.15 -5.33
CA ARG A 12 -6.03 2.45 -6.49
C ARG A 12 -5.45 2.98 -7.80
N ASN A 13 -5.34 4.30 -7.93
CA ASN A 13 -4.75 4.92 -9.12
C ASN A 13 -3.28 4.53 -9.27
N ALA A 14 -2.50 4.59 -8.19
CA ALA A 14 -1.10 4.21 -8.19
C ALA A 14 -0.89 2.73 -8.51
N TRP A 15 -1.73 1.85 -7.95
CA TRP A 15 -1.73 0.42 -8.24
C TRP A 15 -2.06 0.15 -9.72
N ASN A 16 -3.14 0.75 -10.22
CA ASN A 16 -3.56 0.60 -11.61
C ASN A 16 -2.46 1.05 -12.59
N ALA A 17 -1.86 2.21 -12.35
CA ALA A 17 -0.78 2.72 -13.18
C ALA A 17 0.47 1.82 -13.11
N CYS A 18 0.88 1.41 -11.91
CA CYS A 18 2.01 0.49 -11.72
C CYS A 18 1.84 -0.81 -12.52
N ILE A 19 0.67 -1.44 -12.42
CA ILE A 19 0.41 -2.70 -13.12
C ILE A 19 0.28 -2.50 -14.63
N SER A 20 -0.53 -1.53 -15.08
CA SER A 20 -0.80 -1.34 -16.50
C SER A 20 0.38 -0.76 -17.30
N GLU A 21 1.25 0.02 -16.65
CA GLU A 21 2.38 0.68 -17.32
C GLU A 21 3.70 -0.09 -17.18
N HIS A 22 3.86 -0.99 -16.19
CA HIS A 22 5.14 -1.66 -15.95
C HIS A 22 5.06 -3.19 -15.83
N TYR A 23 4.04 -3.72 -15.14
CA TYR A 23 3.92 -5.18 -15.02
C TYR A 23 3.67 -5.84 -16.39
N VAL A 24 2.74 -5.29 -17.19
CA VAL A 24 2.40 -5.87 -18.51
C VAL A 24 3.58 -5.85 -19.49
N TYR A 25 4.51 -4.92 -19.30
CA TYR A 25 5.72 -4.81 -20.12
C TYR A 25 6.92 -5.58 -19.52
N ALA A 26 6.68 -6.44 -18.54
CA ALA A 26 7.70 -7.28 -17.87
C ALA A 26 8.82 -6.48 -17.16
N GLU A 27 8.58 -5.22 -16.79
CA GLU A 27 9.53 -4.40 -16.05
C GLU A 27 9.49 -4.70 -14.54
N ILE A 28 8.40 -5.30 -14.06
CA ILE A 28 8.26 -5.78 -12.68
C ILE A 28 8.56 -7.28 -12.65
N ASN A 29 9.69 -7.65 -12.05
CA ASN A 29 10.11 -9.04 -11.90
C ASN A 29 10.37 -9.46 -10.45
N SER A 30 10.16 -8.56 -9.49
CA SER A 30 10.40 -8.78 -8.06
C SER A 30 9.48 -7.90 -7.20
N GLU A 31 9.34 -8.27 -5.93
CA GLU A 31 8.58 -7.49 -4.93
C GLU A 31 9.22 -6.09 -4.71
N ALA A 32 10.55 -6.00 -4.72
CA ALA A 32 11.27 -4.73 -4.62
C ALA A 32 11.01 -3.79 -5.83
N ALA A 33 10.96 -4.34 -7.05
CA ALA A 33 10.61 -3.56 -8.24
C ALA A 33 9.15 -3.07 -8.18
N LEU A 34 8.23 -3.95 -7.77
CA LEU A 34 6.81 -3.61 -7.55
C LEU A 34 6.67 -2.48 -6.52
N GLN A 35 7.32 -2.60 -5.37
CA GLN A 35 7.31 -1.59 -4.31
C GLN A 35 7.85 -0.25 -4.80
N THR A 36 8.99 -0.26 -5.49
CA THR A 36 9.62 0.97 -6.01
C THR A 36 8.71 1.72 -6.97
N LEU A 37 8.16 1.01 -7.97
CA LEU A 37 7.27 1.62 -8.97
C LEU A 37 5.95 2.07 -8.34
N PHE A 38 5.33 1.23 -7.52
CA PHE A 38 4.10 1.59 -6.81
C PHE A 38 4.29 2.84 -5.94
N CYS A 39 5.37 2.92 -5.17
CA CYS A 39 5.69 4.11 -4.36
C CYS A 39 5.92 5.35 -5.22
N THR A 40 6.53 5.21 -6.39
CA THR A 40 6.75 6.30 -7.35
C THR A 40 5.41 6.89 -7.82
N TYR A 41 4.46 6.05 -8.23
CA TYR A 41 3.12 6.50 -8.60
C TYR A 41 2.35 7.10 -7.43
N LEU A 42 2.44 6.50 -6.25
CA LEU A 42 1.76 7.01 -5.06
C LEU A 42 2.31 8.39 -4.65
N PHE A 43 3.62 8.59 -4.70
CA PHE A 43 4.26 9.88 -4.49
C PHE A 43 3.80 10.92 -5.52
N ARG A 44 3.70 10.55 -6.80
CA ARG A 44 3.18 11.44 -7.85
C ARG A 44 1.77 11.92 -7.53
N ASP A 45 0.88 11.01 -7.13
CA ASP A 45 -0.52 11.31 -6.79
C ASP A 45 -0.67 12.20 -5.55
N PHE A 46 0.26 12.13 -4.61
CA PHE A 46 0.29 13.04 -3.46
C PHE A 46 0.61 14.48 -3.84
N GLY A 47 1.16 14.72 -5.04
CA GLY A 47 1.41 16.06 -5.57
C GLY A 47 2.43 16.82 -4.74
N VAL A 48 3.55 16.17 -4.43
CA VAL A 48 4.61 16.58 -3.46
C VAL A 48 5.20 17.99 -3.73
N HIS A 49 4.85 18.65 -4.82
CA HIS A 49 5.20 20.05 -5.09
C HIS A 49 4.16 21.10 -4.66
N LYS A 50 3.07 20.71 -3.99
CA LYS A 50 2.09 21.68 -3.44
C LYS A 50 2.48 22.04 -2.01
N LYS A 51 2.90 23.31 -1.81
CA LYS A 51 3.47 23.90 -0.59
C LYS A 51 2.72 23.58 0.72
N ASP A 52 1.42 23.25 0.66
CA ASP A 52 0.56 23.15 1.85
C ASP A 52 0.12 21.72 2.23
N LYS A 53 0.60 20.67 1.53
CA LYS A 53 0.21 19.27 1.82
C LYS A 53 1.41 18.34 1.89
N VAL A 54 2.00 18.26 3.08
CA VAL A 54 3.12 17.35 3.34
C VAL A 54 2.62 15.93 3.55
N TRP A 55 2.70 15.12 2.49
CA TRP A 55 2.61 13.67 2.56
C TRP A 55 4.02 13.09 2.62
N ARG A 56 4.17 11.94 3.29
CA ARG A 56 5.43 11.20 3.39
C ARG A 56 5.14 9.70 3.22
N LEU A 57 6.05 9.00 2.58
CA LEU A 57 6.12 7.55 2.63
C LEU A 57 7.33 7.16 3.48
N PHE A 58 7.14 6.17 4.35
CA PHE A 58 8.23 5.40 4.91
C PHE A 58 8.18 4.03 4.24
N VAL A 59 9.27 3.65 3.58
CA VAL A 59 9.40 2.37 2.87
C VAL A 59 10.24 1.44 3.73
N GLU A 60 9.77 0.21 3.91
CA GLU A 60 10.31 -0.81 4.81
C GLU A 60 10.64 -0.28 6.22
N PRO A 61 9.73 0.47 6.87
CA PRO A 61 10.01 1.01 8.19
C PRO A 61 10.11 -0.07 9.26
N ARG A 62 11.01 0.17 10.22
CA ARG A 62 11.05 -0.57 11.47
C ARG A 62 10.20 0.12 12.53
N LEU A 63 9.11 -0.52 12.95
CA LEU A 63 8.27 -0.09 14.07
C LEU A 63 8.57 -0.97 15.28
N GLU A 64 9.01 -0.36 16.37
CA GLU A 64 9.23 -1.04 17.65
C GLU A 64 8.11 -0.65 18.61
N SER A 65 7.57 -1.62 19.34
CA SER A 65 6.71 -1.34 20.49
C SER A 65 7.49 -0.66 21.60
N GLU A 66 6.79 0.09 22.47
CA GLU A 66 7.42 0.81 23.59
C GLU A 66 8.18 -0.13 24.54
N ASP A 67 7.75 -1.38 24.67
CA ASP A 67 8.41 -2.41 25.48
C ASP A 67 9.61 -3.09 24.77
N GLY A 68 9.88 -2.75 23.50
CA GLY A 68 10.96 -3.31 22.70
C GLY A 68 10.80 -4.79 22.30
N ASN A 69 9.74 -5.46 22.74
CA ASN A 69 9.58 -6.91 22.57
C ASN A 69 8.94 -7.30 21.24
N SER A 70 8.38 -6.34 20.50
CA SER A 70 7.78 -6.62 19.19
C SER A 70 8.23 -5.61 18.14
N VAL A 71 8.66 -6.16 17.01
CA VAL A 71 9.04 -5.39 15.82
C VAL A 71 8.05 -5.70 14.73
N VAL A 72 7.52 -4.65 14.11
CA VAL A 72 6.64 -4.75 12.95
C VAL A 72 7.31 -4.06 11.77
N LEU A 73 7.32 -4.74 10.62
CA LEU A 73 7.99 -4.32 9.39
C LEU A 73 6.97 -4.32 8.25
N PRO A 74 6.09 -3.30 8.14
CA PRO A 74 5.23 -3.19 6.98
C PRO A 74 6.05 -2.71 5.77
N ASP A 75 5.60 -3.00 4.55
CA ASP A 75 6.29 -2.54 3.34
C ASP A 75 6.25 -1.02 3.19
N VAL A 76 5.09 -0.40 3.41
CA VAL A 76 4.95 1.06 3.27
C VAL A 76 4.01 1.65 4.32
N LEU A 77 4.45 2.72 4.99
CA LEU A 77 3.58 3.59 5.78
C LEU A 77 3.35 4.91 5.06
N VAL A 78 2.08 5.30 4.96
CA VAL A 78 1.65 6.58 4.42
C VAL A 78 1.39 7.54 5.56
N CYS A 79 2.10 8.67 5.59
CA CYS A 79 1.93 9.71 6.58
C CYS A 79 1.41 11.00 5.94
N ASN A 80 0.51 11.68 6.65
CA ASN A 80 0.23 13.09 6.37
C ASN A 80 1.06 13.98 7.29
N ALA A 81 0.78 15.28 7.30
CA ALA A 81 1.50 16.24 8.13
C ALA A 81 1.42 15.96 9.65
N ARG A 82 0.50 15.10 10.12
CA ARG A 82 0.21 14.86 11.55
C ARG A 82 0.44 13.43 11.99
N ARG A 83 0.04 12.43 11.21
CA ARG A 83 -0.07 11.02 11.63
C ARG A 83 0.12 10.05 10.48
N ILE A 84 0.44 8.79 10.80
CA ILE A 84 0.33 7.68 9.86
C ILE A 84 -1.16 7.47 9.57
N VAL A 85 -1.49 7.48 8.30
CA VAL A 85 -2.85 7.45 7.77
C VAL A 85 -3.14 6.22 6.93
N GLY A 86 -2.11 5.47 6.56
CA GLY A 86 -2.27 4.12 6.05
C GLY A 86 -1.00 3.29 6.19
N ALA A 87 -1.17 1.98 6.11
CA ALA A 87 -0.13 0.97 6.07
C ALA A 87 -0.45 0.02 4.91
N ILE A 88 0.57 -0.39 4.17
CA ILE A 88 0.44 -1.15 2.93
C ILE A 88 1.40 -2.34 3.01
N GLU A 89 0.89 -3.51 2.70
CA GLU A 89 1.66 -4.72 2.39
C GLU A 89 1.50 -5.05 0.91
N LEU A 90 2.59 -5.43 0.27
CA LEU A 90 2.72 -5.76 -1.14
C LEU A 90 3.15 -7.21 -1.29
N LYS A 91 2.54 -7.92 -2.25
CA LYS A 91 2.94 -9.30 -2.57
C LYS A 91 3.18 -9.50 -4.04
N TYR A 92 4.35 -10.06 -4.38
CA TYR A 92 4.67 -10.47 -5.75
C TYR A 92 4.75 -11.99 -5.89
N ALA A 93 3.68 -12.59 -6.41
CA ALA A 93 3.52 -14.04 -6.57
C ALA A 93 2.83 -14.42 -7.89
N PRO A 94 3.29 -13.92 -9.06
CA PRO A 94 2.53 -13.93 -10.32
C PRO A 94 2.19 -15.31 -10.90
N ARG A 95 2.75 -16.39 -10.34
CA ARG A 95 2.52 -17.77 -10.81
C ARG A 95 1.79 -18.64 -9.79
N VAL A 96 1.56 -18.13 -8.57
CA VAL A 96 1.01 -18.90 -7.46
C VAL A 96 -0.01 -18.07 -6.68
N ALA A 97 -0.63 -18.69 -5.67
CA ALA A 97 -1.42 -17.93 -4.69
C ALA A 97 -0.48 -17.10 -3.82
N ALA A 98 -0.84 -15.84 -3.57
CA ALA A 98 -0.13 -15.00 -2.62
C ALA A 98 -0.40 -15.48 -1.19
N ALA A 99 0.66 -15.70 -0.41
CA ALA A 99 0.54 -15.96 1.02
C ALA A 99 0.13 -14.65 1.71
N TRP A 100 -1.05 -14.60 2.31
CA TRP A 100 -1.68 -13.37 2.80
C TRP A 100 -1.88 -13.34 4.32
N GLU A 101 -1.91 -14.51 4.98
CA GLU A 101 -2.25 -14.64 6.40
C GLU A 101 -1.27 -13.87 7.30
N LYS A 102 0.04 -13.98 7.02
CA LYS A 102 1.08 -13.26 7.75
C LYS A 102 0.91 -11.74 7.58
N ASP A 103 0.69 -11.29 6.36
CA ASP A 103 0.54 -9.86 6.05
C ASP A 103 -0.69 -9.28 6.73
N MET A 104 -1.80 -10.02 6.75
CA MET A 104 -3.01 -9.62 7.47
C MET A 104 -2.81 -9.57 8.99
N ASN A 105 -2.08 -10.52 9.55
CA ASN A 105 -1.72 -10.50 10.97
C ASN A 105 -0.84 -9.27 11.28
N THR A 106 0.08 -8.91 10.40
CA THR A 106 0.87 -7.67 10.50
C THR A 106 -0.04 -6.45 10.52
N LEU A 107 -0.93 -6.32 9.52
CA LEU A 107 -1.86 -5.19 9.41
C LEU A 107 -2.83 -5.11 10.61
N ALA A 108 -3.34 -6.24 11.08
CA ALA A 108 -4.19 -6.30 12.27
C ALA A 108 -3.42 -5.91 13.55
N GLY A 109 -2.17 -6.34 13.68
CA GLY A 109 -1.29 -5.92 14.77
C GLY A 109 -1.10 -4.40 14.80
N LEU A 110 -0.92 -3.78 13.63
CA LEU A 110 -0.83 -2.32 13.50
C LEU A 110 -2.17 -1.63 13.83
N ALA A 111 -3.29 -2.19 13.39
CA ALA A 111 -4.62 -1.65 13.67
C ALA A 111 -4.97 -1.68 15.16
N ASN A 112 -4.67 -2.78 15.84
CA ASN A 112 -4.90 -2.92 17.28
C ASN A 112 -4.04 -1.96 18.12
N ARG A 113 -2.92 -1.48 17.55
CA ARG A 113 -2.03 -0.49 18.17
C ARG A 113 -2.26 0.93 17.66
N SER A 114 -3.29 1.15 16.85
CA SER A 114 -3.65 2.50 16.38
C SER A 114 -4.30 3.31 17.50
N GLY A 115 -4.01 4.61 17.57
CA GLY A 115 -4.39 5.49 18.68
C GLY A 115 -3.21 5.96 19.54
N ALA A 116 -3.51 6.52 20.71
CA ALA A 116 -2.61 7.36 21.50
C ALA A 116 -1.43 6.65 22.22
N THR A 117 -1.29 5.31 22.12
CA THR A 117 -0.34 4.56 22.98
C THR A 117 0.49 3.47 22.27
N GLY A 118 0.52 3.37 20.94
CA GLY A 118 0.98 2.11 20.33
C GLY A 118 2.38 2.09 19.71
N LEU A 119 2.54 2.84 18.61
CA LEU A 119 3.69 2.71 17.72
C LEU A 119 4.02 4.06 17.09
N LYS A 120 5.27 4.49 17.26
CA LYS A 120 5.79 5.74 16.72
C LYS A 120 6.86 5.43 15.70
N ILE A 121 6.79 6.11 14.56
CA ILE A 121 7.90 6.16 13.60
C ILE A 121 8.48 7.56 13.56
N GLY A 122 9.80 7.65 13.68
CA GLY A 122 10.55 8.89 13.54
C GLY A 122 11.65 8.72 12.50
N ASN A 123 12.07 9.81 11.88
CA ASN A 123 13.16 9.79 10.89
C ASN A 123 14.54 9.80 11.57
N LYS A 124 14.76 8.97 12.60
CA LYS A 124 15.96 8.97 13.44
C LYS A 124 17.24 8.63 12.66
N ARG A 125 17.11 7.91 11.54
CA ARG A 125 18.21 7.54 10.63
C ARG A 125 18.55 8.61 9.59
N TYR A 126 17.79 9.70 9.49
CA TYR A 126 18.03 10.72 8.48
C TYR A 126 19.20 11.63 8.84
N LEU A 127 20.27 11.57 8.04
CA LEU A 127 21.45 12.40 8.15
C LEU A 127 21.44 13.56 7.12
N GLY A 128 20.33 14.30 7.05
CA GLY A 128 20.21 15.47 6.17
C GLY A 128 20.45 16.81 6.87
N PRO A 129 20.15 17.95 6.21
CA PRO A 129 20.42 19.28 6.74
C PRO A 129 19.85 19.46 8.15
N THR A 130 20.70 19.92 9.06
CA THR A 130 20.39 20.19 10.46
C THR A 130 19.27 21.24 10.57
N GLY A 131 18.25 20.94 11.38
CA GLY A 131 17.11 21.87 11.64
C GLY A 131 15.72 21.34 11.27
N LYS A 132 15.62 20.22 10.54
CA LYS A 132 14.33 19.52 10.40
C LYS A 132 14.10 18.67 11.65
N LEU A 133 13.17 19.08 12.51
CA LEU A 133 12.75 18.31 13.68
C LEU A 133 12.48 16.85 13.28
N ILE A 134 13.10 15.92 14.01
CA ILE A 134 12.73 14.50 14.00
C ILE A 134 11.30 14.45 14.53
N LYS A 135 10.35 14.39 13.60
CA LYS A 135 8.94 14.24 13.94
C LYS A 135 8.61 12.76 14.06
N GLU A 136 7.97 12.43 15.18
CA GLU A 136 7.34 11.12 15.37
C GLU A 136 5.89 11.16 14.86
N TYR A 137 5.46 10.05 14.26
CA TYR A 137 4.09 9.88 13.77
C TYR A 137 3.47 8.65 14.42
N GLU A 138 2.26 8.83 14.93
CA GLU A 138 1.42 7.76 15.45
C GLU A 138 0.47 7.25 14.38
N ILE A 139 0.03 5.99 14.53
CA ILE A 139 -0.99 5.38 13.66
C ILE A 139 -2.36 5.92 14.06
N ALA A 140 -3.04 6.55 13.10
CA ALA A 140 -4.41 7.01 13.30
C ALA A 140 -5.35 5.83 13.58
N GLU A 141 -6.26 5.97 14.54
CA GLU A 141 -7.31 4.96 14.84
C GLU A 141 -8.15 4.58 13.61
N ASP A 142 -8.27 5.52 12.68
CA ASP A 142 -9.01 5.37 11.43
C ASP A 142 -8.09 5.11 10.22
N ALA A 143 -6.84 4.70 10.42
CA ALA A 143 -5.89 4.43 9.34
C ALA A 143 -6.45 3.39 8.33
N LEU A 144 -6.01 3.54 7.08
CA LEU A 144 -6.31 2.63 5.98
C LEU A 144 -5.22 1.57 5.88
N PHE A 145 -5.58 0.30 6.06
CA PHE A 145 -4.73 -0.86 5.89
C PHE A 145 -4.96 -1.44 4.51
N VAL A 146 -3.88 -1.70 3.78
CA VAL A 146 -3.92 -2.13 2.39
C VAL A 146 -3.14 -3.42 2.26
N TRP A 147 -3.74 -4.40 1.61
CA TRP A 147 -3.00 -5.54 1.09
C TRP A 147 -3.15 -5.54 -0.42
N ALA A 148 -2.03 -5.50 -1.13
CA ALA A 148 -2.03 -5.46 -2.58
C ALA A 148 -1.11 -6.54 -3.16
N SER A 149 -1.59 -7.24 -4.19
CA SER A 149 -0.88 -8.43 -4.68
C SER A 149 -0.95 -8.61 -6.19
N VAL A 150 0.15 -9.11 -6.75
CA VAL A 150 0.19 -9.71 -8.09
C VAL A 150 0.21 -11.22 -7.90
N SER A 151 -0.85 -11.92 -8.28
CA SER A 151 -0.98 -13.37 -8.02
C SER A 151 -1.78 -14.11 -9.08
N ALA A 152 -1.51 -15.40 -9.25
CA ALA A 152 -2.25 -16.24 -10.19
C ALA A 152 -3.65 -16.66 -9.68
N LYS A 153 -3.93 -16.38 -8.41
CA LYS A 153 -5.20 -16.72 -7.76
C LYS A 153 -5.77 -15.51 -7.06
N GLU A 154 -7.09 -15.35 -7.20
CA GLU A 154 -7.88 -14.45 -6.38
C GLU A 154 -7.80 -14.90 -4.93
N LEU A 155 -7.62 -13.94 -4.02
CA LEU A 155 -7.66 -14.20 -2.60
C LEU A 155 -9.09 -14.60 -2.21
N ASN A 156 -9.29 -15.84 -1.78
CA ASN A 156 -10.57 -16.25 -1.22
C ASN A 156 -10.63 -15.83 0.24
N TYR A 157 -11.59 -14.96 0.55
CA TYR A 157 -11.68 -14.37 1.86
C TYR A 157 -13.09 -13.84 2.14
N GLU A 158 -13.65 -14.25 3.28
CA GLU A 158 -15.05 -14.01 3.62
C GLU A 158 -15.24 -12.77 4.52
N GLU A 159 -14.38 -12.56 5.54
CA GLU A 159 -14.61 -11.54 6.58
C GLU A 159 -13.33 -10.96 7.17
N ALA A 160 -13.22 -9.61 7.25
CA ALA A 160 -12.10 -8.80 7.77
C ALA A 160 -11.34 -9.45 8.97
N PRO A 161 -9.98 -9.50 9.03
CA PRO A 161 -9.31 -10.35 10.01
C PRO A 161 -9.58 -9.76 11.39
N ALA A 162 -9.61 -10.60 12.43
CA ALA A 162 -9.83 -10.11 13.78
C ALA A 162 -8.87 -8.94 14.11
N GLY A 163 -9.43 -7.80 14.52
CA GLY A 163 -8.67 -6.56 14.77
C GLY A 163 -8.69 -5.53 13.64
N LEU A 164 -9.10 -5.90 12.42
CA LEU A 164 -9.30 -4.98 11.31
C LEU A 164 -10.79 -4.76 11.06
N LYS A 165 -11.21 -3.49 11.06
CA LYS A 165 -12.57 -3.13 10.63
C LYS A 165 -12.61 -3.14 9.10
N GLU A 166 -13.66 -3.69 8.49
CA GLU A 166 -13.81 -3.74 7.04
C GLU A 166 -13.66 -2.36 6.36
N ARG A 167 -14.17 -1.31 7.01
CA ARG A 167 -14.03 0.09 6.56
C ARG A 167 -12.60 0.64 6.57
N GLN A 168 -11.66 -0.08 7.18
CA GLN A 168 -10.24 0.26 7.24
C GLN A 168 -9.40 -0.61 6.32
N LEU A 169 -9.96 -1.64 5.69
CA LEU A 169 -9.22 -2.55 4.82
C LEU A 169 -9.46 -2.21 3.35
N LEU A 170 -8.39 -2.22 2.55
CA LEU A 170 -8.44 -2.19 1.09
C LEU A 170 -7.62 -3.36 0.55
N ILE A 171 -8.28 -4.24 -0.18
CA ILE A 171 -7.62 -5.29 -0.96
C ILE A 171 -7.49 -4.80 -2.39
N ALA A 172 -6.30 -4.88 -2.98
CA ALA A 172 -6.02 -4.50 -4.36
C ALA A 172 -5.25 -5.62 -5.08
N GLU A 173 -5.92 -6.36 -5.95
CA GLU A 173 -5.36 -7.55 -6.60
C GLU A 173 -5.11 -7.27 -8.08
N ALA A 174 -4.01 -7.80 -8.59
CA ALA A 174 -3.72 -7.98 -10.00
C ALA A 174 -3.62 -9.49 -10.26
N ILE A 175 -4.72 -10.05 -10.76
CA ILE A 175 -4.85 -11.50 -10.95
C ILE A 175 -4.29 -11.85 -12.31
N THR A 176 -3.23 -12.64 -12.33
CA THR A 176 -2.48 -13.02 -13.53
C THR A 176 -2.99 -14.34 -14.12
N SER A 177 -2.93 -14.45 -15.44
CA SER A 177 -3.06 -15.70 -16.17
C SER A 177 -1.99 -15.76 -17.26
N PRO A 178 -1.64 -16.95 -17.77
CA PRO A 178 -0.81 -17.06 -18.96
C PRO A 178 -1.44 -16.27 -20.11
N ASP A 179 -0.59 -15.56 -20.87
CA ASP A 179 -0.93 -14.87 -22.13
C ASP A 179 -1.97 -13.73 -22.07
N ASP A 180 -2.55 -13.45 -20.90
CA ASP A 180 -3.49 -12.35 -20.70
C ASP A 180 -2.91 -11.20 -19.87
N SER A 181 -3.46 -10.00 -20.08
CA SER A 181 -3.26 -8.89 -19.15
C SER A 181 -3.90 -9.20 -17.78
N PRO A 182 -3.27 -8.81 -16.67
CA PRO A 182 -3.80 -9.08 -15.33
C PRO A 182 -5.15 -8.40 -15.12
N ARG A 183 -6.08 -9.13 -14.48
CA ARG A 183 -7.37 -8.62 -14.06
C ARG A 183 -7.22 -7.87 -12.73
N LEU A 184 -7.49 -6.58 -12.74
CA LEU A 184 -7.49 -5.77 -11.52
C LEU A 184 -8.79 -5.92 -10.74
N GLN A 185 -8.68 -6.11 -9.44
CA GLN A 185 -9.82 -6.24 -8.52
C GLN A 185 -9.55 -5.48 -7.22
N TYR A 186 -10.62 -4.90 -6.66
CA TYR A 186 -10.53 -4.19 -5.39
C TYR A 186 -11.68 -4.60 -4.46
N ARG A 187 -11.40 -4.77 -3.17
CA ARG A 187 -12.41 -5.04 -2.13
C ARG A 187 -12.18 -4.11 -0.92
N GLY A 188 -13.25 -3.76 -0.21
CA GLY A 188 -13.19 -2.96 1.02
C GLY A 188 -13.20 -1.43 0.85
N SER A 189 -13.11 -0.77 2.01
CA SER A 189 -13.13 0.66 2.41
C SER A 189 -13.46 1.76 1.38
N VAL A 190 -14.47 1.55 0.54
CA VAL A 190 -15.77 2.26 0.59
C VAL A 190 -16.54 1.85 -0.67
N GLY A 191 -17.47 0.90 -0.50
CA GLY A 191 -18.83 0.98 -1.04
C GLY A 191 -19.14 0.46 -2.44
N GLU A 192 -18.19 -0.02 -3.25
CA GLU A 192 -18.54 -0.21 -4.67
C GLU A 192 -17.69 -1.31 -5.36
N ARG A 193 -18.36 -2.43 -5.66
CA ARG A 193 -17.85 -3.59 -6.39
C ARG A 193 -17.80 -3.25 -7.89
N TRP A 194 -16.77 -2.53 -8.36
CA TRP A 194 -16.60 -2.25 -9.80
C TRP A 194 -15.51 -3.11 -10.40
N ARG A 195 -15.91 -4.02 -11.29
CA ARG A 195 -15.01 -4.73 -12.21
C ARG A 195 -14.61 -3.77 -13.33
N ARG A 196 -13.40 -3.21 -13.30
CA ARG A 196 -12.79 -2.64 -14.51
C ARG A 196 -11.85 -3.69 -15.09
N LYS A 197 -12.18 -4.21 -16.28
CA LYS A 197 -11.17 -4.90 -17.10
C LYS A 197 -10.12 -3.87 -17.48
N CYS A 198 -8.84 -4.21 -17.38
CA CYS A 198 -7.78 -3.44 -18.04
C CYS A 198 -8.15 -3.33 -19.53
N PRO A 199 -8.07 -2.14 -20.14
CA PRO A 199 -8.27 -2.04 -21.58
C PRO A 199 -7.23 -2.91 -22.30
N PRO A 200 -7.60 -3.61 -23.38
CA PRO A 200 -6.62 -4.29 -24.22
C PRO A 200 -5.63 -3.25 -24.77
N HIS A 201 -4.33 -3.56 -24.72
CA HIS A 201 -3.28 -2.65 -25.13
C HIS A 201 -3.50 -2.16 -26.58
N ALA A 202 -3.42 -0.84 -26.77
CA ALA A 202 -2.97 -0.29 -28.04
C ALA A 202 -1.47 -0.55 -28.13
N SER A 203 -1.05 -1.31 -29.13
CA SER A 203 0.35 -1.58 -29.43
C SER A 203 1.11 -0.25 -29.52
N ARG A 204 2.02 -0.01 -28.58
CA ARG A 204 3.10 0.93 -28.80
C ARG A 204 4.13 0.16 -29.62
N ASP A 205 4.14 0.40 -30.92
CA ASP A 205 5.21 -0.07 -31.80
C ASP A 205 6.51 0.57 -31.29
N ILE A 206 7.30 -0.23 -30.59
CA ILE A 206 8.69 0.11 -30.28
C ILE A 206 9.44 -0.17 -31.58
N ALA A 207 9.65 0.89 -32.36
CA ALA A 207 10.63 0.86 -33.43
C ALA A 207 12.01 0.64 -32.80
N LEU A 208 12.57 -0.55 -33.00
CA LEU A 208 13.99 -0.85 -32.85
C LEU A 208 14.70 -0.61 -34.18
#